data_AF-A0A822GAS9-F1
#
_entry.id   AF-A0A822GAS9-F1
#
_cell.length_a   1.000
_cell.length_b   1.000
_cell.length_c   1.000
_cell.angle_alpha   90.00
_cell.angle_beta   90.00
_cell.angle_gamma   90.00
#
_symmetry.space_group_name_H-M   'P 1'
#
loop_
_entity.id
_entity.type
_entity.pdbx_description
1 polymer ?
#
loop_
_entity_poly.entity_id
_entity_poly.type
_entity_poly.pdbx_seq_one_letter_code
_entity_poly.pdbx_strand_id
1 'polypeptide(L)'
;FNTSSVSVTICNQACQSVSVISNTQLTCVTPSASASSTDRACSLTVTVGSLSQSVSYIYQANLTATITSISPTRGGTGGGT
;
A
#
# COMPACT_ATOMS: atom_id res chain seq x y z
N PHE A 1 19.53 8.00 18.41
CA PHE A 1 18.76 8.16 17.15
C PHE A 1 17.35 8.58 17.53
N ASN A 2 17.01 9.86 17.33
CA ASN A 2 15.71 10.40 17.75
C ASN A 2 14.66 10.05 16.67
N THR A 3 13.59 9.38 17.08
CA THR A 3 12.43 8.98 16.26
C THR A 3 11.54 10.17 15.82
N SER A 4 12.05 11.40 15.82
CA SER A 4 11.20 12.58 16.05
C SER A 4 10.41 13.11 14.84
N SER A 5 10.60 12.60 13.62
CA SER A 5 9.69 12.92 12.50
C SER A 5 10.04 12.09 11.26
N VAL A 6 9.57 10.84 11.20
CA VAL A 6 9.53 10.08 9.95
C VAL A 6 8.13 10.17 9.38
N SER A 7 7.99 10.69 8.17
CA SER A 7 6.74 10.66 7.43
C SER A 7 6.96 10.03 6.06
N VAL A 8 5.99 9.22 5.64
CA VAL A 8 5.98 8.60 4.32
C VAL A 8 4.67 8.98 3.67
N THR A 9 4.73 9.53 2.47
CA THR A 9 3.55 9.88 1.67
C THR A 9 3.61 9.21 0.32
N ILE A 10 2.47 8.73 -0.16
CA ILE A 10 2.28 8.16 -1.49
C ILE A 10 1.11 8.89 -2.14
N CYS A 11 1.30 9.48 -3.32
CA CYS A 11 0.25 10.25 -3.99
C CYS A 11 -0.33 11.39 -3.11
N ASN A 12 0.53 12.05 -2.33
CA ASN A 12 0.16 13.06 -1.33
C ASN A 12 -0.74 12.54 -0.18
N GLN A 13 -0.87 11.23 0.00
CA GLN A 13 -1.54 10.62 1.14
C GLN A 13 -0.53 9.98 2.08
N ALA A 14 -0.70 10.19 3.38
CA ALA A 14 0.19 9.60 4.39
C ALA A 14 0.03 8.07 4.43
N CYS A 15 1.16 7.35 4.50
CA CYS A 15 1.16 5.93 4.81
C CYS A 15 0.72 5.72 6.26
N GLN A 16 0.01 4.60 6.50
CA GLN A 16 -0.47 4.22 7.81
C GLN A 16 0.56 3.33 8.53
N SER A 17 0.49 3.25 9.86
CA SER A 17 1.30 2.32 10.67
C SER A 17 2.81 2.33 10.36
N VAL A 18 3.39 3.53 10.26
CA VAL A 18 4.83 3.68 9.99
C VAL A 18 5.63 3.13 11.17
N SER A 19 6.52 2.18 10.90
CA SER A 19 7.43 1.55 11.86
C SER A 19 8.85 1.60 11.34
N VAL A 20 9.74 2.26 12.07
CA VAL A 20 11.16 2.36 11.72
C VAL A 20 11.89 1.13 12.27
N ILE A 21 12.49 0.33 11.40
CA ILE A 21 13.21 -0.89 11.76
C ILE A 21 14.70 -0.59 11.98
N SER A 22 15.29 0.23 11.11
CA SER A 22 16.70 0.64 11.17
C SER A 22 16.91 1.99 10.47
N ASN A 23 18.14 2.49 10.46
CA ASN A 23 18.49 3.75 9.77
C ASN A 23 18.23 3.70 8.25
N THR A 24 18.09 2.51 7.66
CA THR A 24 17.88 2.31 6.21
C THR A 24 16.62 1.51 5.91
N GLN A 25 15.84 1.13 6.92
CA GLN A 25 14.67 0.27 6.74
C GLN A 25 13.50 0.73 7.60
N LEU A 26 12.34 0.84 6.97
CA LEU A 26 11.07 1.11 7.62
C LEU A 26 9.97 0.29 6.94
N THR A 27 8.88 0.07 7.65
CA THR A 27 7.65 -0.51 7.11
C THR A 27 6.49 0.45 7.32
N CYS A 28 5.54 0.44 6.40
CA CYS A 28 4.30 1.18 6.52
C CYS A 28 3.23 0.51 5.65
N VAL A 29 1.97 0.79 5.96
CA VAL A 29 0.82 0.38 5.15
C VAL A 29 0.54 1.46 4.12
N THR A 30 0.54 1.08 2.84
CA THR A 30 0.28 2.01 1.75
C THR A 30 -1.18 2.50 1.80
N PRO A 31 -1.43 3.79 1.50
CA PRO A 31 -2.79 4.30 1.46
C PRO A 31 -3.57 3.68 0.29
N SER A 32 -4.90 3.67 0.39
CA SER A 32 -5.75 3.18 -0.68
C SER A 32 -5.66 4.10 -1.91
N ALA A 33 -5.40 3.52 -3.07
CA ALA A 33 -5.63 4.18 -4.35
C ALA A 33 -6.97 3.75 -4.93
N SER A 34 -7.65 4.65 -5.62
CA SER A 34 -8.83 4.31 -6.42
C SER A 34 -8.47 3.20 -7.40
N ALA A 35 -9.26 2.12 -7.40
CA ALA A 35 -9.11 1.05 -8.38
C ALA A 35 -9.38 1.63 -9.78
N SER A 36 -8.37 1.57 -10.63
CA SER A 36 -8.47 1.90 -12.05
C SER A 36 -8.17 0.64 -12.85
N SER A 37 -8.69 0.55 -14.08
CA SER A 37 -8.33 -0.52 -15.02
C SER A 37 -6.88 -0.43 -15.52
N THR A 38 -6.19 0.65 -15.20
CA THR A 38 -4.81 0.94 -15.61
C THR A 38 -3.93 1.24 -14.40
N ASP A 39 -2.64 0.99 -14.56
CA ASP A 39 -1.63 1.33 -13.57
C ASP A 39 -1.67 2.82 -13.21
N ARG A 40 -1.43 3.11 -11.92
CA ARG A 40 -1.39 4.48 -11.41
C ARG A 40 -0.02 4.76 -10.83
N ALA A 41 0.74 5.62 -11.52
CA ALA A 41 1.99 6.16 -11.01
C ALA A 41 1.74 7.22 -9.93
N CYS A 42 2.50 7.16 -8.85
CA CYS A 42 2.47 8.04 -7.70
C CYS A 42 3.90 8.41 -7.30
N SER A 43 4.08 9.61 -6.75
CA SER A 43 5.29 9.92 -5.99
C SER A 43 5.21 9.26 -4.61
N LEU A 44 6.26 8.53 -4.24
CA LEU A 44 6.52 8.10 -2.87
C LEU A 44 7.59 9.02 -2.31
N THR A 45 7.26 9.74 -1.24
CA THR A 45 8.18 10.65 -0.56
C THR A 45 8.41 10.18 0.86
N VAL A 46 9.67 9.99 1.23
CA VAL A 46 10.09 9.71 2.61
C VAL A 46 10.75 10.96 3.16
N THR A 47 10.27 11.44 4.30
CA THR A 47 10.86 12.57 5.02
C THR A 47 11.35 12.10 6.38
N VAL A 48 12.59 12.45 6.71
CA VAL A 48 13.23 12.19 8.00
C VAL A 48 13.80 13.51 8.50
N GLY A 49 13.16 14.14 9.48
CA GLY A 49 13.54 15.49 9.91
C GLY A 49 13.35 16.50 8.78
N SER A 50 14.46 17.11 8.33
CA SER A 50 14.49 18.08 7.22
C SER A 50 14.92 17.45 5.88
N LEU A 51 15.24 16.16 5.85
CA LEU A 51 15.67 15.46 4.64
C LEU A 51 14.46 14.78 4.01
N SER A 52 14.26 14.98 2.70
CA SER A 52 13.22 14.31 1.93
C SER A 52 13.80 13.69 0.67
N GLN A 53 13.37 12.47 0.36
CA GLN A 53 13.64 11.83 -0.94
C GLN A 53 12.33 11.35 -1.57
N SER A 54 12.27 11.45 -2.90
CA SER A 54 11.11 11.04 -3.69
C SER A 54 11.51 10.02 -4.75
N VAL A 55 10.68 9.01 -4.92
CA VAL A 55 10.83 7.91 -5.88
C VAL A 55 9.47 7.57 -6.50
N SER A 56 9.48 6.99 -7.70
CA SER A 56 8.25 6.52 -8.36
C SER A 56 7.71 5.26 -7.70
N TYR A 57 6.42 5.27 -7.39
CA TYR A 57 5.65 4.12 -6.91
C TYR A 57 4.48 3.88 -7.86
N ILE A 58 4.18 2.62 -8.19
CA ILE A 58 3.10 2.28 -9.13
C ILE A 58 2.11 1.37 -8.42
N TYR A 59 0.86 1.82 -8.32
CA TYR A 59 -0.26 0.92 -8.03
C TYR A 59 -0.57 0.17 -9.32
N GLN A 60 -0.23 -1.12 -9.36
CA GLN A 60 -0.47 -1.94 -10.54
C GLN A 60 -1.91 -2.45 -10.55
N ALA A 61 -2.62 -2.24 -11.66
CA ALA A 61 -4.02 -2.65 -11.77
C ALA A 61 -4.17 -4.16 -11.69
N ASN A 62 -3.22 -4.94 -12.23
CA ASN A 62 -3.23 -6.40 -12.19
C ASN A 62 -3.06 -6.99 -10.78
N LEU A 63 -2.54 -6.23 -9.81
CA LEU A 63 -2.44 -6.64 -8.41
C LEU A 63 -3.75 -6.39 -7.64
N THR A 64 -4.72 -5.69 -8.24
CA THR A 64 -6.05 -5.53 -7.67
C THR A 64 -6.89 -6.76 -7.98
N ALA A 65 -7.07 -7.63 -6.98
CA ALA A 65 -7.84 -8.85 -7.15
C ALA A 65 -9.30 -8.55 -7.55
N THR A 66 -9.79 -9.26 -8.56
CA THR A 66 -11.18 -9.20 -9.01
C THR A 66 -11.78 -10.60 -8.98
N ILE A 67 -12.98 -10.72 -8.43
CA ILE A 67 -13.73 -11.98 -8.43
C ILE A 67 -14.68 -11.91 -9.61
N THR A 68 -14.44 -12.72 -10.64
CA THR A 68 -15.24 -12.75 -11.86
C THR A 68 -16.38 -13.76 -11.80
N SER A 69 -16.19 -14.84 -11.03
CA SER A 69 -17.19 -15.89 -10.86
C SER A 69 -16.88 -16.70 -9.61
N ILE A 70 -17.89 -17.43 -9.15
CA ILE A 70 -17.78 -18.42 -8.07
C ILE A 70 -18.41 -19.73 -8.55
N SER A 71 -17.83 -20.86 -8.18
CA SER A 71 -18.36 -22.19 -8.48
C SER A 71 -17.90 -23.19 -7.41
N PRO A 72 -18.82 -23.96 -6.79
CA PRO A 72 -20.27 -23.94 -7.00
C PRO A 72 -20.94 -22.68 -6.40
N THR A 73 -22.11 -22.28 -6.94
CA THR A 73 -22.89 -21.14 -6.40
C THR A 73 -23.78 -21.52 -5.20
N ARG A 74 -23.85 -22.80 -4.85
CA ARG A 74 -24.53 -23.31 -3.65
C ARG A 74 -23.74 -24.47 -3.05
N GLY A 75 -23.69 -24.51 -1.73
CA GLY A 75 -23.19 -25.63 -0.94
C GLY A 75 -24.31 -26.34 -0.17
N GLY A 76 -24.08 -27.60 0.20
CA GLY A 76 -24.94 -28.34 1.12
C GLY A 76 -24.77 -27.87 2.57
N THR A 77 -25.69 -28.27 3.46
CA THR A 77 -25.65 -27.87 4.88
C THR A 77 -24.48 -28.46 5.68
N GLY A 78 -23.78 -29.46 5.13
CA GLY A 78 -22.60 -30.09 5.75
C GLY A 78 -21.28 -29.32 5.56
N GLY A 79 -21.27 -28.25 4.76
CA GLY A 79 -20.04 -27.51 4.43
C GLY A 79 -19.06 -28.29 3.54
N GLY A 80 -17.92 -27.68 3.21
CA GLY A 80 -16.89 -28.27 2.33
C GLY A 80 -16.93 -27.78 0.87
N THR A 81 -17.83 -26.84 0.57
CA THR A 81 -18.00 -26.14 -0.72
C THR A 81 -18.16 -24.66 -0.48
#